data_AF-A0A3A2ZKX8-F1
#
_entry.id   AF-A0A3A2ZKX8-F1
#
_cell.length_a   1.000
_cell.length_b   1.000
_cell.length_c   1.000
_cell.angle_alpha   90.00
_cell.angle_beta   90.00
_cell.angle_gamma   90.00
#
_symmetry.space_group_name_H-M   'P 1'
#
loop_
_entity.id
_entity.type
_entity.pdbx_description
1 polymer ?
#
loop_
_entity_poly.entity_id
_entity_poly.type
_entity_poly.pdbx_seq_one_letter_code
_entity_poly.pdbx_strand_id
1 'polypeptide(L)'
;MRSSLLLLAGLASHALGLPSTSVEDRSIDVDVGADINIGNIHADLDLDVFIGDILGGGVQSSTSLLGGLSAQAAAALQAGALGCSAGKIHHSALVELKHWLHGAAHIEAGLKNALLHWCDAGAQATLEADVIAGLSVLLPTCSDIVSKGGLYVTIDGIFEAHELEAAAVLDAATQSSLNAFIKGASHLEAEVKAALSLCAGGGVVTSLTEEVKASLKAWLHSSDCGLDHGLKISILAWLQGKIESGVVSLGHLSDGSLSSVSVGASLLALVDESGALVQTARQSLLAFLHSSAAAHLEADIKHVLESCAKGELATSISAEVRSALAVWLSSSSCSIGAELKSVLLFWLSFAVDVNAHIGLDLGIVGDLLSFLTGTLGQVLGGGLRGILTILLGGESFLSLSLKARAEIIAIIGGATSIELPSNCITIIIEWITGCIIPGHGSGSSSSMIPPPSSTAPAASTPGVSTPVSTPVVSTSAPAPVESSSVPVYP
;
A
#
# COMPACT_ATOMS: atom_id res chain seq x y z
N MET A 1 -41.15 -47.75 12.87
CA MET A 1 -39.75 -47.38 13.19
C MET A 1 -38.75 -48.53 12.95
N ARG A 2 -38.76 -49.18 11.78
CA ARG A 2 -37.71 -50.15 11.36
C ARG A 2 -37.31 -50.03 9.88
N SER A 3 -37.98 -49.19 9.10
CA SER A 3 -37.74 -49.05 7.65
C SER A 3 -36.67 -48.01 7.29
N SER A 4 -36.33 -47.08 8.20
CA SER A 4 -35.37 -46.00 7.92
C SER A 4 -33.91 -46.35 8.22
N LEU A 5 -33.63 -47.43 8.97
CA LEU A 5 -32.26 -47.89 9.23
C LEU A 5 -31.73 -48.83 8.13
N LEU A 6 -32.62 -49.54 7.42
CA LEU A 6 -32.24 -50.38 6.27
C LEU A 6 -31.93 -49.58 5.00
N LEU A 7 -32.53 -48.38 4.87
CA LEU A 7 -32.24 -47.48 3.75
C LEU A 7 -30.90 -46.74 3.95
N LEU A 8 -30.52 -46.46 5.20
CA LEU A 8 -29.23 -45.86 5.55
C LEU A 8 -28.05 -46.86 5.43
N ALA A 9 -28.28 -48.15 5.71
CA ALA A 9 -27.28 -49.21 5.51
C ALA A 9 -27.10 -49.62 4.03
N GLY A 10 -28.11 -49.38 3.19
CA GLY A 10 -28.04 -49.63 1.74
C GLY A 10 -27.18 -48.62 0.98
N LEU A 11 -27.18 -47.35 1.43
CA LEU A 11 -26.40 -46.28 0.79
C LEU A 11 -24.91 -46.32 1.18
N ALA A 12 -24.58 -46.77 2.39
CA ALA A 12 -23.20 -46.92 2.85
C ALA A 12 -22.43 -48.05 2.12
N SER A 13 -23.13 -49.04 1.56
CA SER A 13 -22.51 -50.15 0.80
C SER A 13 -22.29 -49.85 -0.70
N HIS A 14 -22.79 -48.72 -1.22
CA HIS A 14 -22.57 -48.32 -2.63
C HIS A 14 -21.34 -47.41 -2.83
N ALA A 15 -20.69 -46.95 -1.76
CA ALA A 15 -19.49 -46.11 -1.86
C ALA A 15 -18.15 -46.89 -1.85
N LEU A 16 -18.17 -48.22 -1.69
CA LEU A 16 -16.96 -49.01 -1.43
C LEU A 16 -16.70 -50.15 -2.41
N GLY A 17 -17.28 -50.12 -3.60
CA GLY A 17 -16.91 -51.07 -4.64
C GLY A 17 -17.34 -50.67 -6.03
N LEU A 18 -16.39 -50.21 -6.85
CA LEU A 18 -16.01 -50.76 -8.17
C LEU A 18 -15.08 -49.79 -8.94
N PRO A 19 -14.34 -50.27 -9.97
CA PRO A 19 -12.89 -50.12 -10.06
C PRO A 19 -12.40 -49.13 -11.13
N SER A 20 -11.10 -48.85 -11.04
CA SER A 20 -10.24 -48.17 -12.00
C SER A 20 -10.26 -48.80 -13.40
N THR A 21 -10.59 -48.03 -14.45
CA THR A 21 -9.85 -47.98 -15.73
C THR A 21 -10.25 -46.77 -16.59
N SER A 22 -9.25 -46.28 -17.34
CA SER A 22 -9.24 -45.31 -18.46
C SER A 22 -9.46 -43.81 -18.19
N VAL A 23 -8.34 -43.15 -17.86
CA VAL A 23 -7.76 -41.93 -18.50
C VAL A 23 -8.68 -41.07 -19.37
N GLU A 24 -8.99 -39.86 -18.90
CA GLU A 24 -8.75 -38.57 -19.59
C GLU A 24 -9.06 -37.38 -18.64
N ASP A 25 -8.18 -36.37 -18.69
CA ASP A 25 -8.16 -35.06 -18.03
C ASP A 25 -8.35 -34.93 -16.51
N ARG A 26 -7.19 -34.86 -15.82
CA ARG A 26 -7.08 -34.29 -14.48
C ARG A 26 -6.90 -32.77 -14.57
N SER A 27 -8.00 -32.02 -14.49
CA SER A 27 -7.95 -30.75 -13.76
C SER A 27 -8.41 -31.05 -12.33
N ILE A 28 -7.48 -30.93 -11.38
CA ILE A 28 -7.79 -31.03 -9.96
C ILE A 28 -8.44 -29.70 -9.61
N ASP A 29 -9.75 -29.63 -9.76
CA ASP A 29 -10.58 -28.59 -9.16
C ASP A 29 -10.54 -28.86 -7.66
N VAL A 30 -9.67 -28.14 -6.94
CA VAL A 30 -9.66 -28.17 -5.48
C VAL A 30 -10.88 -27.40 -5.06
N ASP A 31 -11.95 -28.12 -4.72
CA ASP A 31 -13.11 -27.58 -4.04
C ASP A 31 -12.66 -27.05 -2.66
N VAL A 32 -12.36 -25.75 -2.60
CA VAL A 32 -12.01 -25.01 -1.38
C VAL A 32 -13.26 -24.75 -0.51
N GLY A 33 -14.44 -25.28 -0.88
CA GLY A 33 -15.72 -24.96 -0.26
C GLY A 33 -16.20 -25.85 0.89
N ALA A 34 -15.56 -26.98 1.20
CA ALA A 34 -16.25 -28.03 1.97
C ALA A 34 -16.02 -28.05 3.50
N ASP A 35 -15.16 -27.21 4.11
CA ASP A 35 -14.83 -27.37 5.54
C ASP A 35 -14.68 -26.09 6.38
N ILE A 36 -15.26 -24.97 5.95
CA ILE A 36 -15.51 -23.83 6.85
C ILE A 36 -16.95 -23.92 7.33
N ASN A 37 -17.11 -24.53 8.50
CA ASN A 37 -18.39 -24.66 9.19
C ASN A 37 -18.87 -23.28 9.64
N ILE A 38 -19.64 -22.65 8.75
CA ILE A 38 -20.26 -21.33 8.91
C ILE A 38 -21.40 -21.44 9.92
N GLY A 39 -21.20 -20.83 11.10
CA GLY A 39 -22.23 -20.76 12.13
C GLY A 39 -23.40 -19.86 11.71
N ASN A 40 -24.55 -20.48 11.40
CA ASN A 40 -25.93 -20.05 11.68
C ASN A 40 -26.43 -18.61 11.42
N ILE A 41 -25.67 -17.71 10.77
CA ILE A 41 -26.14 -16.34 10.43
C ILE A 41 -26.23 -16.13 8.90
N HIS A 42 -25.76 -17.10 8.12
CA HIS A 42 -25.86 -17.15 6.65
C HIS A 42 -27.28 -17.21 6.06
N ALA A 43 -28.34 -17.15 6.86
CA ALA A 43 -29.70 -17.26 6.33
C ALA A 43 -30.37 -15.91 6.01
N ASP A 44 -29.84 -14.77 6.48
CA ASP A 44 -30.60 -13.49 6.46
C ASP A 44 -29.81 -12.27 5.97
N LEU A 45 -28.54 -12.42 5.59
CA LEU A 45 -27.76 -11.38 4.92
C LEU A 45 -27.16 -11.96 3.64
N ASP A 46 -27.79 -11.70 2.50
CA ASP A 46 -27.27 -12.12 1.19
C ASP A 46 -26.12 -11.17 0.81
N LEU A 47 -24.97 -11.39 1.46
CA LEU A 47 -23.78 -10.57 1.32
C LEU A 47 -23.30 -10.53 -0.14
N ASP A 48 -23.50 -11.62 -0.89
CA ASP A 48 -23.16 -11.72 -2.31
C ASP A 48 -24.05 -10.81 -3.17
N VAL A 49 -25.34 -10.71 -2.86
CA VAL A 49 -26.26 -9.76 -3.54
C VAL A 49 -25.98 -8.31 -3.11
N PHE A 50 -25.75 -8.04 -1.82
CA PHE A 50 -25.45 -6.70 -1.33
C PHE A 50 -24.14 -6.15 -1.88
N ILE A 51 -23.07 -6.96 -1.84
CA ILE A 51 -21.77 -6.63 -2.42
C ILE A 51 -21.88 -6.58 -3.95
N GLY A 52 -22.62 -7.49 -4.57
CA GLY A 52 -22.86 -7.51 -6.01
C GLY A 52 -23.58 -6.26 -6.54
N ASP A 53 -24.55 -5.74 -5.80
CA ASP A 53 -25.28 -4.52 -6.17
C ASP A 53 -24.42 -3.26 -6.01
N ILE A 54 -23.53 -3.22 -5.02
CA ILE A 54 -22.63 -2.08 -4.75
C ILE A 54 -21.38 -2.11 -5.64
N LEU A 55 -20.79 -3.28 -5.88
CA LEU A 55 -19.57 -3.46 -6.69
C LEU A 55 -19.83 -3.71 -8.19
N GLY A 56 -21.04 -4.18 -8.56
CA GLY A 56 -21.35 -4.74 -9.89
C GLY A 56 -22.22 -3.87 -10.81
N GLY A 57 -22.41 -2.59 -10.50
CA GLY A 57 -23.15 -1.65 -11.38
C GLY A 57 -24.66 -1.59 -11.14
N GLY A 58 -25.11 -1.79 -9.90
CA GLY A 58 -26.50 -1.56 -9.50
C GLY A 58 -26.94 -0.08 -9.59
N VAL A 59 -28.26 0.13 -9.57
CA VAL A 59 -28.95 1.42 -9.79
C VAL A 59 -28.72 2.46 -8.68
N GLN A 60 -28.08 2.08 -7.56
CA GLN A 60 -27.85 2.93 -6.39
C GLN A 60 -26.34 3.14 -6.17
N SER A 61 -25.89 4.40 -6.14
CA SER A 61 -24.52 4.71 -5.75
C SER A 61 -24.34 4.60 -4.23
N SER A 62 -23.14 4.29 -3.74
CA SER A 62 -22.83 4.30 -2.29
C SER A 62 -23.26 5.62 -1.61
N THR A 63 -23.18 6.73 -2.36
CA THR A 63 -23.64 8.06 -1.96
C THR A 63 -25.16 8.19 -1.83
N SER A 64 -25.96 7.48 -2.64
CA SER A 64 -27.43 7.45 -2.47
C SER A 64 -27.84 6.53 -1.32
N LEU A 65 -27.07 5.45 -1.07
CA LEU A 65 -27.26 4.54 0.04
C LEU A 65 -26.98 5.20 1.41
N LEU A 66 -25.99 6.10 1.47
CA LEU A 66 -25.65 6.86 2.69
C LEU A 66 -26.34 8.23 2.78
N GLY A 67 -27.39 8.46 1.97
CA GLY A 67 -28.14 9.71 1.98
C GLY A 67 -28.71 10.07 3.36
N GLY A 68 -28.55 11.33 3.77
CA GLY A 68 -29.08 11.86 5.02
C GLY A 68 -28.30 11.48 6.29
N LEU A 69 -27.14 10.84 6.14
CA LEU A 69 -26.24 10.51 7.25
C LEU A 69 -25.45 11.76 7.69
N SER A 70 -25.39 12.04 8.99
CA SER A 70 -24.52 13.09 9.55
C SER A 70 -23.07 12.63 9.59
N ALA A 71 -22.12 13.56 9.78
CA ALA A 71 -20.70 13.22 9.93
C ALA A 71 -20.45 12.31 11.14
N GLN A 72 -21.15 12.54 12.26
CA GLN A 72 -21.04 11.72 13.47
C GLN A 72 -21.63 10.32 13.26
N ALA A 73 -22.78 10.22 12.58
CA ALA A 73 -23.38 8.93 12.25
C ALA A 73 -22.51 8.14 11.25
N ALA A 74 -21.94 8.82 10.25
CA ALA A 74 -20.98 8.23 9.32
C ALA A 74 -19.72 7.76 10.04
N ALA A 75 -19.23 8.53 11.03
CA ALA A 75 -18.07 8.17 11.82
C ALA A 75 -18.33 6.94 12.69
N ALA A 76 -19.52 6.84 13.29
CA ALA A 76 -19.93 5.65 14.02
C ALA A 76 -20.06 4.42 13.10
N LEU A 77 -20.65 4.58 11.91
CA LEU A 77 -20.77 3.49 10.94
C LEU A 77 -19.39 3.01 10.47
N GLN A 78 -18.50 3.94 10.15
CA GLN A 78 -17.11 3.65 9.78
C GLN A 78 -16.35 2.95 10.92
N ALA A 79 -16.50 3.42 12.16
CA ALA A 79 -15.89 2.81 13.33
C ALA A 79 -16.40 1.37 13.54
N GLY A 80 -17.69 1.13 13.36
CA GLY A 80 -18.26 -0.22 13.38
C GLY A 80 -17.66 -1.11 12.27
N ALA A 81 -17.55 -0.58 11.05
CA ALA A 81 -16.93 -1.26 9.91
C ALA A 81 -15.41 -1.46 10.06
N LEU A 82 -14.76 -0.74 10.98
CA LEU A 82 -13.38 -0.98 11.42
C LEU A 82 -13.27 -2.06 12.51
N GLY A 83 -14.39 -2.57 13.02
CA GLY A 83 -14.43 -3.50 14.14
C GLY A 83 -14.26 -2.83 15.51
N CYS A 84 -14.48 -1.51 15.62
CA CYS A 84 -14.45 -0.84 16.91
C CYS A 84 -15.55 -1.38 17.83
N SER A 85 -15.22 -1.54 19.12
CA SER A 85 -16.26 -1.80 20.10
C SER A 85 -17.13 -0.56 20.32
N ALA A 86 -18.41 -0.77 20.57
CA ALA A 86 -19.37 0.33 20.78
C ALA A 86 -18.92 1.29 21.91
N GLY A 87 -18.17 0.80 22.90
CA GLY A 87 -17.68 1.61 24.02
C GLY A 87 -16.53 2.57 23.67
N LYS A 88 -15.82 2.37 22.55
CA LYS A 88 -14.79 3.31 22.06
C LYS A 88 -15.39 4.50 21.30
N ILE A 89 -16.68 4.46 21.01
CA ILE A 89 -17.37 5.46 20.19
C ILE A 89 -18.15 6.42 21.09
N HIS A 90 -18.11 7.71 20.77
CA HIS A 90 -18.89 8.71 21.48
C HIS A 90 -20.39 8.39 21.43
N HIS A 91 -21.05 8.44 22.58
CA HIS A 91 -22.48 8.11 22.70
C HIS A 91 -23.37 8.94 21.76
N SER A 92 -23.02 10.21 21.52
CA SER A 92 -23.72 11.08 20.58
C SER A 92 -23.70 10.53 19.15
N ALA A 93 -22.55 10.02 18.69
CA ALA A 93 -22.40 9.44 17.36
C ALA A 93 -23.25 8.17 17.19
N LEU A 94 -23.32 7.32 18.23
CA LEU A 94 -24.19 6.14 18.22
C LEU A 94 -25.69 6.53 18.18
N VAL A 95 -26.09 7.58 18.90
CA VAL A 95 -27.47 8.07 18.89
C VAL A 95 -27.87 8.60 17.51
N GLU A 96 -26.98 9.35 16.85
CA GLU A 96 -27.23 9.83 15.49
C GLU A 96 -27.30 8.70 14.48
N LEU A 97 -26.43 7.69 14.60
CA LEU A 97 -26.49 6.49 13.76
C LEU A 97 -27.81 5.73 13.95
N LYS A 98 -28.26 5.54 15.20
CA LYS A 98 -29.58 4.93 15.46
C LYS A 98 -30.71 5.74 14.82
N HIS A 99 -30.68 7.06 14.97
CA HIS A 99 -31.72 7.92 14.39
C HIS A 99 -31.81 7.76 12.87
N TRP A 100 -30.66 7.77 12.19
CA TRP A 100 -30.59 7.53 10.75
C TRP A 100 -31.07 6.12 10.39
N LEU A 101 -30.61 5.08 11.09
CA LEU A 101 -31.04 3.69 10.85
C LEU A 101 -32.55 3.54 10.95
N HIS A 102 -33.20 4.16 11.94
CA HIS A 102 -34.66 4.12 12.06
C HIS A 102 -35.37 4.73 10.84
N GLY A 103 -34.84 5.81 10.27
CA GLY A 103 -35.36 6.47 9.07
C GLY A 103 -34.97 5.81 7.74
N ALA A 104 -33.91 5.01 7.72
CA ALA A 104 -33.41 4.33 6.54
C ALA A 104 -34.27 3.08 6.23
N ALA A 105 -35.20 3.22 5.28
CA ALA A 105 -36.07 2.14 4.81
C ALA A 105 -35.43 1.29 3.69
N HIS A 106 -34.38 1.81 3.05
CA HIS A 106 -33.65 1.17 1.94
C HIS A 106 -32.54 0.24 2.41
N ILE A 107 -32.18 0.26 3.69
CA ILE A 107 -31.18 -0.65 4.27
C ILE A 107 -31.86 -1.97 4.61
N GLU A 108 -31.23 -3.07 4.25
CA GLU A 108 -31.69 -4.44 4.54
C GLU A 108 -31.99 -4.63 6.03
N ALA A 109 -33.08 -5.33 6.34
CA ALA A 109 -33.55 -5.50 7.71
C ALA A 109 -32.53 -6.22 8.61
N GLY A 110 -31.83 -7.22 8.09
CA GLY A 110 -30.76 -7.95 8.79
C GLY A 110 -29.61 -7.02 9.19
N LEU A 111 -29.05 -6.27 8.24
CA LEU A 111 -27.98 -5.29 8.48
C LEU A 111 -28.40 -4.21 9.46
N LYS A 112 -29.62 -3.68 9.29
CA LYS A 112 -30.20 -2.67 10.19
C LYS A 112 -30.32 -3.18 11.62
N ASN A 113 -30.79 -4.41 11.81
CA ASN A 113 -30.92 -5.02 13.13
C ASN A 113 -29.55 -5.28 13.78
N ALA A 114 -28.56 -5.77 13.02
CA ALA A 114 -27.20 -5.99 13.50
C ALA A 114 -26.56 -4.68 13.99
N LEU A 115 -26.69 -3.60 13.21
CA LEU A 115 -26.19 -2.27 13.56
C LEU A 115 -26.90 -1.67 14.77
N LEU A 116 -28.24 -1.75 14.84
CA LEU A 116 -29.00 -1.26 15.99
C LEU A 116 -28.61 -2.02 17.27
N HIS A 117 -28.53 -3.35 17.19
CA HIS A 117 -28.11 -4.18 18.31
C HIS A 117 -26.70 -3.82 18.79
N TRP A 118 -25.74 -3.63 17.87
CA TRP A 118 -24.40 -3.18 18.22
C TRP A 118 -24.38 -1.80 18.89
N CYS A 119 -25.19 -0.85 18.41
CA CYS A 119 -25.30 0.47 19.02
C CYS A 119 -25.97 0.46 20.41
N ASP A 120 -26.80 -0.55 20.70
CA ASP A 120 -27.44 -0.78 22.02
C ASP A 120 -26.64 -1.71 22.94
N ALA A 121 -25.63 -2.41 22.40
CA ALA A 121 -24.87 -3.39 23.13
C ALA A 121 -23.88 -2.75 24.12
N GLY A 122 -23.38 -3.56 25.06
CA GLY A 122 -22.43 -3.12 26.06
C GLY A 122 -21.09 -2.66 25.47
N ALA A 123 -20.26 -1.97 26.28
CA ALA A 123 -19.03 -1.29 25.85
C ALA A 123 -18.00 -2.16 25.08
N GLN A 124 -18.08 -3.48 25.15
CA GLN A 124 -17.16 -4.42 24.49
C GLN A 124 -17.74 -5.08 23.24
N ALA A 125 -18.98 -4.77 22.86
CA ALA A 125 -19.61 -5.38 21.70
C ALA A 125 -18.99 -4.87 20.38
N THR A 126 -18.62 -5.81 19.52
CA THR A 126 -18.16 -5.57 18.15
C THR A 126 -19.17 -6.16 17.17
N LEU A 127 -19.18 -5.66 15.94
CA LEU A 127 -19.95 -6.29 14.86
C LEU A 127 -19.34 -7.65 14.50
N GLU A 128 -20.17 -8.52 13.92
CA GLU A 128 -19.72 -9.81 13.40
C GLU A 128 -18.89 -9.64 12.12
N ALA A 129 -17.95 -10.56 11.88
CA ALA A 129 -17.00 -10.45 10.78
C ALA A 129 -17.66 -10.30 9.40
N ASP A 130 -18.77 -11.00 9.17
CA ASP A 130 -19.51 -10.96 7.90
C ASP A 130 -20.16 -9.58 7.68
N VAL A 131 -20.69 -8.98 8.75
CA VAL A 131 -21.28 -7.62 8.71
C VAL A 131 -20.19 -6.58 8.48
N ILE A 132 -19.04 -6.71 9.15
CA ILE A 132 -17.87 -5.84 8.94
C ILE A 132 -17.38 -5.94 7.48
N ALA A 133 -17.31 -7.16 6.92
CA ALA A 133 -16.88 -7.39 5.54
C ALA A 133 -17.82 -6.68 4.54
N GLY A 134 -19.13 -6.77 4.73
CA GLY A 134 -20.10 -6.06 3.90
C GLY A 134 -20.01 -4.54 4.02
N LEU A 135 -19.85 -4.03 5.24
CA LEU A 135 -19.73 -2.59 5.48
C LEU A 135 -18.40 -2.01 5.01
N SER A 136 -17.35 -2.83 4.84
CA SER A 136 -16.03 -2.39 4.42
C SER A 136 -16.05 -1.66 3.07
N VAL A 137 -16.97 -2.05 2.17
CA VAL A 137 -17.18 -1.42 0.85
C VAL A 137 -17.70 0.02 0.97
N LEU A 138 -18.26 0.40 2.12
CA LEU A 138 -18.75 1.76 2.36
C LEU A 138 -17.69 2.67 2.99
N LEU A 139 -16.53 2.12 3.41
CA LEU A 139 -15.52 2.86 4.19
C LEU A 139 -15.03 4.14 3.48
N PRO A 140 -14.71 4.17 2.17
CA PRO A 140 -14.34 5.40 1.48
C PRO A 140 -15.43 6.45 1.47
N THR A 141 -16.67 6.03 1.25
CA THR A 141 -17.80 6.96 1.19
C THR A 141 -18.13 7.50 2.58
N CYS A 142 -18.07 6.66 3.62
CA CYS A 142 -18.18 7.10 5.01
C CYS A 142 -17.05 8.07 5.36
N SER A 143 -15.81 7.74 5.00
CA SER A 143 -14.62 8.55 5.28
C SER A 143 -14.70 9.95 4.67
N ASP A 144 -15.24 10.08 3.45
CA ASP A 144 -15.51 11.38 2.81
C ASP A 144 -16.59 12.19 3.54
N ILE A 145 -17.67 11.56 4.02
CA ILE A 145 -18.69 12.26 4.82
C ILE A 145 -18.13 12.71 6.17
N VAL A 146 -17.34 11.85 6.81
CA VAL A 146 -16.69 12.09 8.11
C VAL A 146 -15.71 13.24 8.02
N SER A 147 -14.83 13.25 7.00
CA SER A 147 -13.80 14.27 6.85
C SER A 147 -14.39 15.66 6.61
N LYS A 148 -15.47 15.77 5.84
CA LYS A 148 -16.25 17.02 5.65
C LYS A 148 -16.85 17.57 6.94
N GLY A 149 -17.03 16.71 7.95
CA GLY A 149 -17.43 17.11 9.29
C GLY A 149 -16.28 17.53 10.21
N GLY A 150 -15.04 17.54 9.72
CA GLY A 150 -13.84 17.81 10.53
C GLY A 150 -13.48 16.67 11.49
N LEU A 151 -13.88 15.44 11.17
CA LEU A 151 -13.63 14.24 11.97
C LEU A 151 -12.71 13.27 11.23
N TYR A 152 -12.09 12.36 11.96
CA TYR A 152 -11.47 11.15 11.40
C TYR A 152 -11.70 9.96 12.32
N VAL A 153 -11.59 8.74 11.79
CA VAL A 153 -11.87 7.51 12.53
C VAL A 153 -10.69 6.57 12.44
N THR A 154 -10.32 5.98 13.56
CA THR A 154 -9.35 4.88 13.63
C THR A 154 -9.94 3.72 14.45
N ILE A 155 -9.21 2.62 14.58
CA ILE A 155 -9.61 1.49 15.45
C ILE A 155 -9.69 1.87 16.95
N ASP A 156 -9.18 3.05 17.30
CA ASP A 156 -9.20 3.59 18.65
C ASP A 156 -10.42 4.47 18.94
N GLY A 157 -11.17 4.87 17.91
CA GLY A 157 -12.39 5.67 18.05
C GLY A 157 -12.53 6.76 16.99
N ILE A 158 -13.35 7.75 17.33
CA ILE A 158 -13.63 8.94 16.50
C ILE A 158 -12.88 10.11 17.12
N PHE A 159 -12.21 10.89 16.29
CA PHE A 159 -11.35 11.99 16.70
C PHE A 159 -11.67 13.25 15.89
N GLU A 160 -11.31 14.40 16.44
CA GLU A 160 -11.47 15.70 15.76
C GLU A 160 -10.19 16.10 15.02
N ALA A 161 -10.34 16.83 13.90
CA ALA A 161 -9.21 17.26 13.07
C ALA A 161 -8.09 17.94 13.87
N HIS A 162 -8.44 18.78 14.84
CA HIS A 162 -7.50 19.56 15.65
C HIS A 162 -6.47 18.71 16.40
N GLU A 163 -6.79 17.45 16.70
CA GLU A 163 -5.87 16.51 17.34
C GLU A 163 -4.68 16.16 16.42
N LEU A 164 -4.91 16.10 15.10
CA LEU A 164 -3.88 15.86 14.10
C LEU A 164 -3.20 17.17 13.64
N GLU A 165 -3.92 18.29 13.64
CA GLU A 165 -3.38 19.63 13.34
C GLU A 165 -2.28 20.07 14.31
N ALA A 166 -2.29 19.52 15.54
CA ALA A 166 -1.28 19.76 16.56
C ALA A 166 0.08 19.07 16.27
N ALA A 167 0.18 18.25 15.23
CA ALA A 167 1.42 17.56 14.88
C ALA A 167 2.54 18.55 14.51
N ALA A 168 3.77 18.21 14.89
CA ALA A 168 4.93 19.10 14.75
C ALA A 168 5.60 18.96 13.37
N VAL A 169 5.80 20.09 12.67
CA VAL A 169 6.50 20.19 11.38
C VAL A 169 7.44 21.39 11.35
N LEU A 170 8.46 21.38 10.49
CA LEU A 170 9.31 22.57 10.32
C LEU A 170 8.54 23.74 9.71
N ASP A 171 8.87 24.97 10.07
CA ASP A 171 8.38 26.15 9.37
C ASP A 171 8.97 26.25 7.94
N ALA A 172 8.33 27.05 7.08
CA ALA A 172 8.71 27.13 5.66
C ALA A 172 10.17 27.61 5.43
N ALA A 173 10.70 28.47 6.30
CA ALA A 173 12.07 28.96 6.17
C ALA A 173 13.08 27.86 6.53
N THR A 174 12.80 27.12 7.60
CA THR A 174 13.60 26.01 8.10
C THR A 174 13.55 24.83 7.13
N GLN A 175 12.38 24.52 6.56
CA GLN A 175 12.23 23.55 5.46
C GLN A 175 13.09 23.91 4.25
N SER A 176 13.09 25.19 3.84
CA SER A 176 13.86 25.67 2.70
C SER A 176 15.37 25.54 2.94
N SER A 177 15.83 25.93 4.14
CA SER A 177 17.22 25.79 4.55
C SER A 177 17.66 24.32 4.59
N LEU A 178 16.82 23.43 5.13
CA LEU A 178 17.11 22.00 5.17
C LEU A 178 17.16 21.38 3.76
N ASN A 179 16.24 21.75 2.87
CA ASN A 179 16.24 21.29 1.48
C ASN A 179 17.52 21.73 0.74
N ALA A 180 18.00 22.97 0.99
CA ALA A 180 19.27 23.44 0.43
C ALA A 180 20.46 22.62 0.94
N PHE A 181 20.48 22.27 2.23
CA PHE A 181 21.49 21.38 2.80
C PHE A 181 21.48 19.99 2.14
N ILE A 182 20.31 19.35 2.03
CA ILE A 182 20.17 18.00 1.45
C ILE A 182 20.70 17.96 0.01
N LYS A 183 20.41 18.99 -0.79
CA LYS A 183 20.91 19.10 -2.18
C LYS A 183 22.42 19.29 -2.28
N GLY A 184 23.05 19.88 -1.26
CA GLY A 184 24.49 20.09 -1.20
C GLY A 184 25.27 18.95 -0.54
N ALA A 185 24.59 18.02 0.14
CA ALA A 185 25.23 16.93 0.86
C ALA A 185 25.62 15.79 -0.09
N SER A 186 26.90 15.46 -0.16
CA SER A 186 27.41 14.40 -1.06
C SER A 186 27.40 13.00 -0.45
N HIS A 187 27.31 12.89 0.88
CA HIS A 187 27.29 11.61 1.60
C HIS A 187 26.36 11.69 2.81
N LEU A 188 25.12 11.21 2.64
CA LEU A 188 24.19 10.92 3.74
C LEU A 188 23.83 9.45 3.66
N GLU A 189 23.78 8.77 4.81
CA GLU A 189 23.20 7.43 4.90
C GLU A 189 21.73 7.48 4.46
N ALA A 190 21.26 6.44 3.78
CA ALA A 190 19.92 6.41 3.18
C ALA A 190 18.81 6.73 4.21
N GLU A 191 18.89 6.16 5.41
CA GLU A 191 17.92 6.42 6.48
C GLU A 191 17.94 7.87 6.95
N VAL A 192 19.12 8.45 7.12
CA VAL A 192 19.27 9.86 7.49
C VAL A 192 18.72 10.74 6.37
N LYS A 193 19.05 10.45 5.12
CA LYS A 193 18.57 11.22 3.96
C LYS A 193 17.04 11.13 3.82
N ALA A 194 16.44 9.96 4.02
CA ALA A 194 15.00 9.77 4.05
C ALA A 194 14.33 10.61 5.16
N ALA A 195 14.87 10.55 6.38
CA ALA A 195 14.33 11.31 7.50
C ALA A 195 14.40 12.82 7.30
N LEU A 196 15.55 13.31 6.80
CA LEU A 196 15.74 14.73 6.49
C LEU A 196 14.85 15.17 5.32
N SER A 197 14.67 14.34 4.30
CA SER A 197 13.81 14.63 3.15
C SER A 197 12.33 14.71 3.55
N LEU A 198 11.86 13.80 4.42
CA LEU A 198 10.53 13.88 5.02
C LEU A 198 10.34 15.19 5.78
N CYS A 199 11.30 15.52 6.65
CA CYS A 199 11.27 16.71 7.49
C CYS A 199 11.27 18.00 6.64
N ALA A 200 12.11 18.06 5.61
CA ALA A 200 12.17 19.17 4.65
C ALA A 200 10.90 19.30 3.80
N GLY A 201 10.21 18.20 3.53
CA GLY A 201 8.93 18.18 2.82
C GLY A 201 7.72 18.59 3.66
N GLY A 202 7.91 18.87 4.95
CA GLY A 202 6.83 19.22 5.88
C GLY A 202 6.10 17.99 6.47
N GLY A 203 6.74 16.82 6.44
CA GLY A 203 6.21 15.61 7.03
C GLY A 203 6.31 15.56 8.55
N VAL A 204 5.48 14.72 9.16
CA VAL A 204 5.44 14.51 10.61
C VAL A 204 6.34 13.34 11.00
N VAL A 205 6.99 13.42 12.16
CA VAL A 205 7.94 12.40 12.62
C VAL A 205 7.31 11.00 12.75
N THR A 206 6.02 10.91 13.04
CA THR A 206 5.28 9.63 13.16
C THR A 206 5.19 8.85 11.85
N SER A 207 5.50 9.48 10.71
CA SER A 207 5.56 8.81 9.42
C SER A 207 6.82 7.97 9.22
N LEU A 208 7.84 8.11 10.09
CA LEU A 208 9.07 7.31 10.04
C LEU A 208 8.99 6.05 10.89
N THR A 209 9.75 5.02 10.51
CA THR A 209 10.04 3.88 11.36
C THR A 209 10.92 4.28 12.56
N GLU A 210 10.88 3.51 13.63
CA GLU A 210 11.71 3.76 14.82
C GLU A 210 13.22 3.62 14.52
N GLU A 211 13.58 2.73 13.59
CA GLU A 211 14.97 2.57 13.12
C GLU A 211 15.48 3.85 12.45
N VAL A 212 14.72 4.40 11.50
CA VAL A 212 15.10 5.65 10.82
C VAL A 212 15.18 6.83 11.79
N LYS A 213 14.29 6.90 12.79
CA LYS A 213 14.38 7.90 13.87
C LYS A 213 15.65 7.73 14.70
N ALA A 214 16.01 6.50 15.03
CA ALA A 214 17.21 6.19 15.79
C ALA A 214 18.47 6.56 15.02
N SER A 215 18.55 6.22 13.73
CA SER A 215 19.68 6.55 12.84
C SER A 215 19.82 8.06 12.66
N LEU A 216 18.72 8.78 12.41
CA LEU A 216 18.75 10.25 12.36
C LEU A 216 19.24 10.84 13.69
N LYS A 217 18.75 10.34 14.82
CA LYS A 217 19.17 10.82 16.14
C LYS A 217 20.66 10.55 16.40
N ALA A 218 21.15 9.36 16.04
CA ALA A 218 22.55 9.00 16.17
C ALA A 218 23.44 9.92 15.32
N TRP A 219 23.06 10.13 14.06
CA TRP A 219 23.77 11.05 13.16
C TRP A 219 23.75 12.49 13.66
N LEU A 220 22.62 12.99 14.18
CA LEU A 220 22.56 14.34 14.76
C LEU A 220 23.53 14.51 15.94
N HIS A 221 23.84 13.46 16.69
CA HIS A 221 24.80 13.50 17.80
C HIS A 221 26.25 13.20 17.39
N SER A 222 26.50 12.77 16.15
CA SER A 222 27.85 12.47 15.66
C SER A 222 28.63 13.73 15.30
N SER A 223 29.95 13.56 15.12
CA SER A 223 30.83 14.60 14.56
C SER A 223 30.58 14.87 13.08
N ASP A 224 29.91 13.95 12.40
CA ASP A 224 29.72 13.97 10.94
C ASP A 224 28.45 14.75 10.55
N CYS A 225 27.71 15.25 11.53
CA CYS A 225 26.57 16.12 11.33
C CYS A 225 27.02 17.48 10.79
N GLY A 226 26.86 17.68 9.48
CA GLY A 226 27.19 18.93 8.80
C GLY A 226 26.13 20.03 8.89
N LEU A 227 25.06 19.83 9.67
CA LEU A 227 24.01 20.84 9.86
C LEU A 227 24.52 22.01 10.68
N ASP A 228 24.05 23.22 10.36
CA ASP A 228 24.25 24.35 11.25
C ASP A 228 23.54 24.13 12.59
N HIS A 229 24.01 24.83 13.61
CA HIS A 229 23.51 24.67 14.97
C HIS A 229 21.99 24.93 15.08
N GLY A 230 21.46 25.87 14.29
CA GLY A 230 20.03 26.19 14.26
C GLY A 230 19.21 25.02 13.70
N LEU A 231 19.52 24.57 12.49
CA LEU A 231 18.84 23.42 11.87
C LEU A 231 18.90 22.15 12.73
N LYS A 232 20.05 21.89 13.37
CA LYS A 232 20.21 20.76 14.27
C LYS A 232 19.25 20.83 15.47
N ILE A 233 19.07 22.01 16.07
CA ILE A 233 18.09 22.19 17.16
C ILE A 233 16.67 21.99 16.64
N SER A 234 16.31 22.55 15.49
CA SER A 234 14.98 22.41 14.89
C SER A 234 14.63 20.95 14.61
N ILE A 235 15.57 20.17 14.04
CA ILE A 235 15.34 18.76 13.73
C ILE A 235 15.21 17.92 15.02
N LEU A 236 15.98 18.23 16.07
CA LEU A 236 15.83 17.57 17.37
C LEU A 236 14.47 17.89 18.03
N ALA A 237 13.99 19.13 17.91
CA ALA A 237 12.66 19.51 18.40
C ALA A 237 11.55 18.78 17.61
N TRP A 238 11.67 18.71 16.28
CA TRP A 238 10.76 17.95 15.42
C TRP A 238 10.74 16.46 15.77
N LEU A 239 11.91 15.84 15.99
CA LEU A 239 12.01 14.43 16.43
C LEU A 239 11.30 14.18 17.76
N GLN A 240 11.23 15.19 18.64
CA GLN A 240 10.54 15.11 19.93
C GLN A 240 9.06 15.50 19.84
N GLY A 241 8.57 15.90 18.66
CA GLY A 241 7.21 16.41 18.50
C GLY A 241 6.95 17.74 19.20
N LYS A 242 7.99 18.55 19.45
CA LYS A 242 7.89 19.81 20.19
C LYS A 242 7.79 21.00 19.25
N ILE A 243 6.82 21.86 19.52
CA ILE A 243 6.62 23.13 18.80
C ILE A 243 7.58 24.18 19.38
N GLU A 244 8.84 24.14 18.95
CA GLU A 244 9.87 25.10 19.34
C GLU A 244 10.96 25.24 18.26
N SER A 245 11.73 26.33 18.30
CA SER A 245 12.96 26.50 17.50
C SER A 245 12.79 26.23 15.99
N GLY A 246 11.80 26.85 15.35
CA GLY A 246 11.52 26.67 13.92
C GLY A 246 10.63 25.46 13.58
N VAL A 247 10.07 24.81 14.61
CA VAL A 247 9.00 23.82 14.49
C VAL A 247 7.67 24.48 14.84
N VAL A 248 6.68 24.29 13.99
CA VAL A 248 5.31 24.80 14.09
C VAL A 248 4.31 23.65 14.08
N SER A 249 3.08 23.91 14.51
CA SER A 249 1.97 22.98 14.29
C SER A 249 1.68 22.86 12.80
N LEU A 250 1.34 21.66 12.34
CA LEU A 250 0.92 21.36 10.98
C LEU A 250 -0.21 22.30 10.51
N GLY A 251 -1.08 22.69 11.44
CA GLY A 251 -2.18 23.60 11.18
C GLY A 251 -3.30 22.91 10.42
N HIS A 252 -4.19 23.70 9.83
CA HIS A 252 -5.45 23.22 9.24
C HIS A 252 -5.24 22.07 8.25
N LEU A 253 -5.98 20.98 8.46
CA LEU A 253 -5.99 19.81 7.59
C LEU A 253 -7.13 19.87 6.59
N SER A 254 -6.90 19.41 5.37
CA SER A 254 -7.95 19.26 4.37
C SER A 254 -8.78 18.00 4.63
N ASP A 255 -10.01 17.99 4.11
CA ASP A 255 -10.89 16.82 4.13
C ASP A 255 -10.22 15.58 3.52
N GLY A 256 -9.40 15.77 2.48
CA GLY A 256 -8.61 14.71 1.86
C GLY A 256 -7.59 14.08 2.80
N SER A 257 -6.89 14.88 3.63
CA SER A 257 -5.95 14.37 4.63
C SER A 257 -6.66 13.56 5.70
N LEU A 258 -7.77 14.07 6.23
CA LEU A 258 -8.56 13.38 7.25
C LEU A 258 -9.14 12.05 6.70
N SER A 259 -9.61 12.08 5.45
CA SER A 259 -10.13 10.88 4.77
C SER A 259 -9.04 9.83 4.55
N SER A 260 -7.83 10.25 4.14
CA SER A 260 -6.67 9.36 3.97
C SER A 260 -6.24 8.70 5.28
N VAL A 261 -6.22 9.44 6.39
CA VAL A 261 -5.93 8.89 7.73
C VAL A 261 -6.96 7.85 8.14
N SER A 262 -8.24 8.18 7.94
CA SER A 262 -9.38 7.32 8.20
C SER A 262 -9.31 5.99 7.44
N VAL A 263 -9.09 6.05 6.12
CA VAL A 263 -9.03 4.87 5.26
C VAL A 263 -7.72 4.12 5.46
N GLY A 264 -6.61 4.83 5.69
CA GLY A 264 -5.32 4.21 6.05
C GLY A 264 -5.43 3.39 7.33
N ALA A 265 -6.14 3.88 8.34
CA ALA A 265 -6.45 3.10 9.55
C ALA A 265 -7.29 1.86 9.24
N SER A 266 -8.21 1.92 8.26
CA SER A 266 -8.93 0.73 7.78
C SER A 266 -8.03 -0.30 7.12
N LEU A 267 -7.10 0.13 6.27
CA LEU A 267 -6.16 -0.79 5.63
C LEU A 267 -5.26 -1.49 6.66
N LEU A 268 -4.81 -0.75 7.69
CA LEU A 268 -4.07 -1.33 8.81
C LEU A 268 -4.88 -2.37 9.60
N ALA A 269 -6.20 -2.23 9.69
CA ALA A 269 -7.05 -3.20 10.36
C ALA A 269 -7.30 -4.45 9.51
N LEU A 270 -7.11 -4.36 8.18
CA LEU A 270 -7.40 -5.43 7.22
C LEU A 270 -6.18 -6.30 6.88
N VAL A 271 -4.99 -5.89 7.29
CA VAL A 271 -3.73 -6.63 7.12
C VAL A 271 -3.02 -6.70 8.48
N ASP A 272 -2.67 -7.90 8.91
CA ASP A 272 -1.97 -8.10 10.17
C ASP A 272 -0.49 -7.69 10.13
N GLU A 273 0.19 -7.74 11.27
CA GLU A 273 1.60 -7.34 11.38
C GLU A 273 2.55 -8.20 10.52
N SER A 274 2.15 -9.42 10.15
CA SER A 274 2.93 -10.29 9.28
C SER A 274 2.79 -9.92 7.79
N GLY A 275 1.81 -9.08 7.47
CA GLY A 275 1.43 -8.75 6.10
C GLY A 275 0.37 -9.68 5.52
N ALA A 276 -0.27 -10.54 6.33
CA ALA A 276 -1.35 -11.40 5.88
C ALA A 276 -2.70 -10.70 5.99
N LEU A 277 -3.62 -11.02 5.09
CA LEU A 277 -5.00 -10.50 5.14
C LEU A 277 -5.74 -11.11 6.33
N VAL A 278 -6.42 -10.27 7.12
CA VAL A 278 -7.29 -10.75 8.21
C VAL A 278 -8.52 -11.45 7.63
N GLN A 279 -9.22 -12.24 8.46
CA GLN A 279 -10.38 -13.04 8.02
C GLN A 279 -11.42 -12.23 7.24
N THR A 280 -11.77 -11.03 7.72
CA THR A 280 -12.72 -10.13 7.06
C THR A 280 -12.27 -9.73 5.66
N ALA A 281 -11.00 -9.33 5.50
CA ALA A 281 -10.45 -8.94 4.21
C ALA A 281 -10.41 -10.13 3.22
N ARG A 282 -10.11 -11.33 3.73
CA ARG A 282 -10.14 -12.57 2.96
C ARG A 282 -11.56 -12.90 2.48
N GLN A 283 -12.57 -12.72 3.33
CA GLN A 283 -13.97 -12.92 2.95
C GLN A 283 -14.42 -11.93 1.86
N SER A 284 -14.09 -10.64 1.99
CA SER A 284 -14.37 -9.64 0.96
C SER A 284 -13.71 -10.00 -0.38
N LEU A 285 -12.49 -10.53 -0.35
CA LEU A 285 -11.79 -10.99 -1.55
C LEU A 285 -12.43 -12.24 -2.16
N LEU A 286 -12.86 -13.20 -1.35
CA LEU A 286 -13.58 -14.39 -1.81
C LEU A 286 -14.93 -14.03 -2.46
N ALA A 287 -15.68 -13.10 -1.86
CA ALA A 287 -16.93 -12.60 -2.43
C ALA A 287 -16.70 -11.97 -3.82
N PHE A 288 -15.64 -11.16 -3.97
CA PHE A 288 -15.23 -10.65 -5.28
C PHE A 288 -14.90 -11.78 -6.27
N LEU A 289 -14.15 -12.79 -5.87
CA LEU A 289 -13.76 -13.93 -6.72
C LEU A 289 -14.96 -14.77 -7.19
N HIS A 290 -16.04 -14.83 -6.40
CA HIS A 290 -17.29 -15.50 -6.79
C HIS A 290 -18.21 -14.62 -7.63
N SER A 291 -17.98 -13.30 -7.66
CA SER A 291 -18.79 -12.38 -8.44
C SER A 291 -18.52 -12.52 -9.95
N SER A 292 -19.48 -12.06 -10.76
CA SER A 292 -19.33 -11.99 -12.22
C SER A 292 -18.20 -11.04 -12.67
N ALA A 293 -17.78 -10.09 -11.81
CA ALA A 293 -16.68 -9.17 -12.08
C ALA A 293 -15.30 -9.85 -12.11
N ALA A 294 -15.17 -11.03 -11.51
CA ALA A 294 -13.96 -11.86 -11.53
C ALA A 294 -13.95 -12.91 -12.65
N ALA A 295 -15.03 -13.04 -13.43
CA ALA A 295 -15.20 -14.13 -14.40
C ALA A 295 -14.17 -14.11 -15.57
N HIS A 296 -13.58 -12.94 -15.86
CA HIS A 296 -12.68 -12.73 -17.01
C HIS A 296 -11.24 -12.43 -16.57
N LEU A 297 -10.88 -12.74 -15.33
CA LEU A 297 -9.53 -12.55 -14.84
C LEU A 297 -8.55 -13.49 -15.54
N GLU A 298 -7.35 -12.99 -15.82
CA GLU A 298 -6.24 -13.81 -16.29
C GLU A 298 -5.88 -14.85 -15.22
N ALA A 299 -5.43 -16.04 -15.66
CA ALA A 299 -5.18 -17.17 -14.76
C ALA A 299 -4.19 -16.83 -13.63
N ASP A 300 -3.14 -16.07 -13.96
CA ASP A 300 -2.12 -15.67 -12.98
C ASP A 300 -2.66 -14.68 -11.95
N ILE A 301 -3.51 -13.74 -12.36
CA ILE A 301 -4.18 -12.79 -11.47
C ILE A 301 -5.15 -13.54 -10.57
N LYS A 302 -5.98 -14.41 -11.14
CA LYS A 302 -6.93 -15.22 -10.36
C LYS A 302 -6.21 -16.06 -9.30
N HIS A 303 -5.13 -16.75 -9.69
CA HIS A 303 -4.32 -17.55 -8.78
C HIS A 303 -3.76 -16.72 -7.62
N VAL A 304 -3.22 -15.52 -7.89
CA VAL A 304 -2.66 -14.67 -6.84
C VAL A 304 -3.72 -14.18 -5.85
N LEU A 305 -4.92 -13.86 -6.34
CA LEU A 305 -6.03 -13.43 -5.50
C LEU A 305 -6.56 -14.58 -4.63
N GLU A 306 -6.59 -15.80 -5.17
CA GLU A 306 -6.92 -17.00 -4.39
C GLU A 306 -5.86 -17.29 -3.30
N SER A 307 -4.57 -17.12 -3.60
CA SER A 307 -3.48 -17.18 -2.61
C SER A 307 -3.66 -16.14 -1.51
N CYS A 308 -3.96 -14.88 -1.88
CA CYS A 308 -4.30 -13.83 -0.91
C CYS A 308 -5.49 -14.23 -0.02
N ALA A 309 -6.56 -14.76 -0.62
CA ALA A 309 -7.75 -15.20 0.10
C ALA A 309 -7.50 -16.39 1.03
N LYS A 310 -6.46 -17.20 0.77
CA LYS A 310 -5.97 -18.26 1.67
C LYS A 310 -5.14 -17.71 2.84
N GLY A 311 -4.76 -16.43 2.81
CA GLY A 311 -3.92 -15.79 3.81
C GLY A 311 -2.43 -15.97 3.54
N GLU A 312 -2.03 -16.22 2.29
CA GLU A 312 -0.61 -16.28 1.92
C GLU A 312 0.03 -14.87 1.94
N LEU A 313 1.33 -14.83 2.20
CA LEU A 313 2.10 -13.58 2.26
C LEU A 313 2.52 -13.15 0.85
N ALA A 314 2.66 -11.85 0.63
CA ALA A 314 3.17 -11.36 -0.65
C ALA A 314 4.57 -11.89 -0.96
N THR A 315 5.40 -12.09 0.07
CA THR A 315 6.76 -12.61 -0.08
C THR A 315 6.83 -14.08 -0.50
N SER A 316 5.77 -14.87 -0.32
CA SER A 316 5.72 -16.27 -0.78
C SER A 316 5.37 -16.39 -2.27
N ILE A 317 5.00 -15.29 -2.92
CA ILE A 317 4.62 -15.25 -4.33
C ILE A 317 5.80 -14.75 -5.18
N SER A 318 5.99 -15.35 -6.35
CA SER A 318 7.07 -14.96 -7.27
C SER A 318 6.96 -13.48 -7.68
N ALA A 319 8.11 -12.87 -7.97
CA ALA A 319 8.17 -11.46 -8.34
C ALA A 319 7.41 -11.18 -9.65
N GLU A 320 7.39 -12.13 -10.57
CA GLU A 320 6.68 -12.04 -11.84
C GLU A 320 5.16 -11.96 -11.63
N VAL A 321 4.61 -12.81 -10.77
CA VAL A 321 3.17 -12.83 -10.48
C VAL A 321 2.75 -11.60 -9.68
N ARG A 322 3.60 -11.14 -8.74
CA ARG A 322 3.39 -9.85 -8.06
C ARG A 322 3.40 -8.67 -9.02
N SER A 323 4.29 -8.68 -10.01
CA SER A 323 4.35 -7.64 -11.03
C SER A 323 3.12 -7.66 -11.92
N ALA A 324 2.65 -8.84 -12.33
CA ALA A 324 1.39 -8.97 -13.07
C ALA A 324 0.19 -8.41 -12.30
N LEU A 325 0.12 -8.68 -10.97
CA LEU A 325 -0.90 -8.10 -10.11
C LEU A 325 -0.79 -6.57 -10.04
N ALA A 326 0.41 -6.02 -9.82
CA ALA A 326 0.61 -4.57 -9.76
C ALA A 326 0.22 -3.87 -11.07
N VAL A 327 0.56 -4.48 -12.22
CA VAL A 327 0.16 -4.00 -13.55
C VAL A 327 -1.36 -3.99 -13.68
N TRP A 328 -2.04 -5.09 -13.32
CA TRP A 328 -3.50 -5.14 -13.37
C TRP A 328 -4.17 -4.14 -12.43
N LEU A 329 -3.67 -3.96 -11.20
CA LEU A 329 -4.21 -2.97 -10.26
C LEU A 329 -4.02 -1.53 -10.77
N SER A 330 -2.98 -1.26 -11.55
CA SER A 330 -2.73 0.05 -12.16
C SER A 330 -3.54 0.31 -13.44
N SER A 331 -4.10 -0.74 -14.06
CA SER A 331 -4.77 -0.63 -15.35
C SER A 331 -6.21 -0.12 -15.24
N SER A 332 -6.75 0.39 -16.34
CA SER A 332 -8.17 0.71 -16.47
C SER A 332 -9.06 -0.55 -16.60
N SER A 333 -8.46 -1.74 -16.74
CA SER A 333 -9.17 -3.02 -16.78
C SER A 333 -9.34 -3.67 -15.41
N CYS A 334 -8.85 -3.01 -14.35
CA CYS A 334 -9.08 -3.45 -12.98
C CYS A 334 -10.57 -3.32 -12.63
N SER A 335 -11.24 -4.44 -12.42
CA SER A 335 -12.66 -4.51 -12.04
C SER A 335 -12.89 -4.48 -10.52
N ILE A 336 -11.82 -4.41 -9.74
CA ILE A 336 -11.89 -4.46 -8.28
C ILE A 336 -12.23 -3.08 -7.70
N GLY A 337 -13.04 -3.04 -6.64
CA GLY A 337 -13.38 -1.81 -5.93
C GLY A 337 -12.15 -1.14 -5.32
N ALA A 338 -12.24 0.18 -5.10
CA ALA A 338 -11.13 0.99 -4.58
C ALA A 338 -10.61 0.50 -3.22
N GLU A 339 -11.51 -0.01 -2.38
CA GLU A 339 -11.22 -0.56 -1.05
C GLU A 339 -10.32 -1.78 -1.16
N LEU A 340 -10.77 -2.78 -1.94
CA LEU A 340 -10.06 -4.04 -2.08
C LEU A 340 -8.79 -3.87 -2.92
N LYS A 341 -8.78 -2.92 -3.87
CA LYS A 341 -7.56 -2.46 -4.55
C LYS A 341 -6.53 -1.92 -3.56
N SER A 342 -6.92 -1.01 -2.66
CA SER A 342 -6.02 -0.48 -1.63
C SER A 342 -5.51 -1.58 -0.70
N VAL A 343 -6.35 -2.55 -0.33
CA VAL A 343 -5.95 -3.70 0.49
C VAL A 343 -4.89 -4.55 -0.22
N LEU A 344 -5.08 -4.88 -1.50
CA LEU A 344 -4.12 -5.66 -2.28
C LEU A 344 -2.80 -4.91 -2.52
N LEU A 345 -2.86 -3.59 -2.76
CA LEU A 345 -1.68 -2.74 -2.85
C LEU A 345 -0.92 -2.69 -1.51
N PHE A 346 -1.64 -2.63 -0.39
CA PHE A 346 -1.01 -2.64 0.94
C PHE A 346 -0.36 -3.99 1.24
N TRP A 347 -1.03 -5.09 0.91
CA TRP A 347 -0.48 -6.44 1.00
C TRP A 347 0.79 -6.60 0.14
N LEU A 348 0.77 -6.14 -1.12
CA LEU A 348 1.96 -6.14 -2.00
C LEU A 348 3.13 -5.35 -1.40
N SER A 349 2.84 -4.30 -0.63
CA SER A 349 3.85 -3.44 -0.03
C SER A 349 4.75 -4.13 1.01
N PHE A 350 4.32 -5.29 1.52
CA PHE A 350 5.13 -6.15 2.40
C PHE A 350 6.18 -6.97 1.65
N ALA A 351 6.08 -7.09 0.32
CA ALA A 351 7.07 -7.80 -0.50
C ALA A 351 8.08 -6.88 -1.21
N VAL A 352 8.12 -5.61 -0.83
CA VAL A 352 9.14 -4.66 -1.30
C VAL A 352 10.50 -5.05 -0.72
N ASP A 353 11.49 -5.22 -1.61
CA ASP A 353 12.88 -5.45 -1.22
C ASP A 353 13.60 -4.11 -0.97
N VAL A 354 14.61 -4.12 -0.10
CA VAL A 354 15.46 -2.96 0.22
C VAL A 354 16.15 -2.40 -1.04
N ASN A 355 16.39 -3.24 -2.05
CA ASN A 355 17.03 -2.87 -3.31
C ASN A 355 16.06 -2.35 -4.39
N ALA A 356 14.75 -2.29 -4.11
CA ALA A 356 13.77 -1.74 -5.04
C ALA A 356 13.91 -0.22 -5.11
N HIS A 357 14.84 0.25 -5.95
CA HIS A 357 14.96 1.66 -6.32
C HIS A 357 14.21 1.92 -7.61
N ILE A 358 13.41 2.98 -7.62
CA ILE A 358 12.80 3.46 -8.85
C ILE A 358 13.72 4.49 -9.45
N GLY A 359 14.19 4.18 -10.66
CA GLY A 359 14.79 5.17 -11.52
C GLY A 359 13.72 6.15 -11.99
N LEU A 360 13.51 7.23 -11.25
CA LEU A 360 12.64 8.32 -11.69
C LEU A 360 13.37 9.12 -12.78
N ASP A 361 12.78 9.21 -13.96
CA ASP A 361 13.26 10.14 -14.99
C ASP A 361 13.12 11.60 -14.52
N LEU A 362 14.06 12.46 -14.94
CA LEU A 362 14.09 13.86 -14.52
C LEU A 362 12.83 14.64 -14.94
N GLY A 363 12.19 14.27 -16.07
CA GLY A 363 10.92 14.86 -16.50
C GLY A 363 9.78 14.50 -15.57
N ILE A 364 9.70 13.22 -15.18
CA ILE A 364 8.71 12.70 -14.24
C ILE A 364 8.86 13.33 -12.85
N VAL A 365 10.09 13.49 -12.37
CA VAL A 365 10.39 14.19 -11.10
C VAL A 365 9.89 15.63 -11.15
N GLY A 366 10.10 16.33 -12.27
CA GLY A 366 9.62 17.69 -12.49
C GLY A 366 8.09 17.79 -12.45
N ASP A 367 7.39 16.88 -13.12
CA ASP A 367 5.93 16.83 -13.14
C ASP A 367 5.35 16.50 -11.76
N LEU A 368 5.91 15.49 -11.08
CA LEU A 368 5.49 15.10 -9.73
C LEU A 368 5.72 16.25 -8.74
N LEU A 369 6.87 16.93 -8.83
CA LEU A 369 7.21 18.08 -7.98
C LEU A 369 6.30 19.29 -8.25
N SER A 370 6.01 19.59 -9.51
CA SER A 370 5.09 20.67 -9.91
C SER A 370 3.67 20.39 -9.40
N PHE A 371 3.23 19.13 -9.53
CA PHE A 371 1.94 18.69 -9.01
C PHE A 371 1.87 18.77 -7.47
N LEU A 372 2.94 18.35 -6.78
CA LEU A 372 3.09 18.40 -5.32
C LEU A 372 3.08 19.82 -4.76
N THR A 373 3.73 20.75 -5.44
CA THR A 373 3.86 22.15 -5.00
C THR A 373 2.68 23.03 -5.39
N GLY A 374 1.93 22.66 -6.44
CA GLY A 374 0.73 23.37 -6.89
C GLY A 374 -0.56 22.87 -6.22
N THR A 375 -1.17 21.84 -6.79
CA THR A 375 -2.51 21.35 -6.42
C THR A 375 -2.52 20.60 -5.09
N LEU A 376 -1.44 19.86 -4.79
CA LEU A 376 -1.39 18.97 -3.62
C LEU A 376 -1.18 19.70 -2.29
N GLY A 377 -0.48 20.84 -2.31
CA GLY A 377 -0.22 21.63 -1.12
C GLY A 377 -1.48 22.17 -0.42
N GLN A 378 -2.59 22.32 -1.16
CA GLN A 378 -3.88 22.78 -0.63
C GLN A 378 -4.81 21.62 -0.24
N VAL A 379 -4.63 20.43 -0.82
CA VAL A 379 -5.59 19.31 -0.75
C VAL A 379 -5.15 18.17 0.16
N LEU A 380 -3.86 18.05 0.49
CA LEU A 380 -3.31 16.86 1.18
C LEU A 380 -2.51 17.12 2.44
N GLY A 381 -2.31 18.39 2.81
CA GLY A 381 -1.57 18.78 4.01
C GLY A 381 -0.08 18.46 3.94
N GLY A 382 0.67 18.89 4.97
CA GLY A 382 2.13 18.68 5.06
C GLY A 382 2.56 17.22 5.15
N GLY A 383 1.73 16.35 5.74
CA GLY A 383 2.02 14.93 5.93
C GLY A 383 2.31 14.17 4.63
N LEU A 384 1.37 14.16 3.68
CA LEU A 384 1.55 13.46 2.41
C LEU A 384 2.65 14.09 1.55
N ARG A 385 2.73 15.42 1.54
CA ARG A 385 3.79 16.15 0.84
C ARG A 385 5.17 15.72 1.34
N GLY A 386 5.32 15.60 2.65
CA GLY A 386 6.53 15.08 3.27
C GLY A 386 6.87 13.70 2.74
N ILE A 387 5.90 12.79 2.72
CA ILE A 387 6.17 11.42 2.27
C ILE A 387 6.51 11.36 0.79
N LEU A 388 5.82 12.10 -0.07
CA LEU A 388 6.15 12.13 -1.50
C LEU A 388 7.49 12.84 -1.77
N THR A 389 7.99 13.65 -0.82
CA THR A 389 9.35 14.20 -0.87
C THR A 389 10.41 13.11 -0.65
N ILE A 390 10.11 12.04 0.09
CA ILE A 390 10.99 10.85 0.20
C ILE A 390 11.12 10.18 -1.16
N LEU A 391 10.00 9.96 -1.86
CA LEU A 391 10.00 9.41 -3.22
C LEU A 391 10.83 10.28 -4.18
N LEU A 392 10.61 11.61 -4.17
CA LEU A 392 11.38 12.55 -4.99
C LEU A 392 12.88 12.56 -4.66
N GLY A 393 13.24 12.24 -3.41
CA GLY A 393 14.61 12.07 -2.97
C GLY A 393 15.30 10.80 -3.49
N GLY A 394 14.54 9.89 -4.12
CA GLY A 394 14.99 8.57 -4.53
C GLY A 394 15.12 7.58 -3.37
N GLU A 395 14.50 7.89 -2.24
CA GLU A 395 14.68 7.15 -0.99
C GLU A 395 13.72 5.95 -0.89
N SER A 396 14.09 5.01 -0.02
CA SER A 396 13.33 3.76 0.14
C SER A 396 11.95 4.01 0.73
N PHE A 397 10.94 3.37 0.14
CA PHE A 397 9.58 3.26 0.71
C PHE A 397 9.61 2.63 2.11
N LEU A 398 10.61 1.79 2.39
CA LEU A 398 10.71 1.09 3.67
C LEU A 398 11.02 2.00 4.86
N SER A 399 11.51 3.22 4.62
CA SER A 399 11.74 4.22 5.67
C SER A 399 10.44 4.72 6.33
N LEU A 400 9.29 4.43 5.73
CA LEU A 400 7.97 4.80 6.23
C LEU A 400 7.41 3.79 7.23
N SER A 401 6.73 4.30 8.26
CA SER A 401 5.91 3.50 9.16
C SER A 401 4.74 2.86 8.41
N LEU A 402 4.24 1.71 8.87
CA LEU A 402 3.10 1.02 8.24
C LEU A 402 1.87 1.94 8.11
N LYS A 403 1.66 2.83 9.07
CA LYS A 403 0.61 3.85 9.02
C LYS A 403 0.78 4.80 7.84
N ALA A 404 1.97 5.38 7.66
CA ALA A 404 2.23 6.28 6.54
C ALA A 404 2.12 5.57 5.18
N ARG A 405 2.50 4.29 5.11
CA ARG A 405 2.32 3.45 3.92
C ARG A 405 0.83 3.27 3.61
N ALA A 406 0.03 2.90 4.60
CA ALA A 406 -1.41 2.69 4.45
C ALA A 406 -2.14 3.98 3.99
N GLU A 407 -1.80 5.14 4.57
CA GLU A 407 -2.39 6.43 4.19
C GLU A 407 -2.18 6.78 2.70
N ILE A 408 -0.98 6.54 2.17
CA ILE A 408 -0.67 6.75 0.75
C ILE A 408 -1.39 5.76 -0.15
N ILE A 409 -1.47 4.50 0.28
CA ILE A 409 -2.11 3.44 -0.49
C ILE A 409 -3.63 3.62 -0.53
N ALA A 410 -4.21 4.19 0.52
CA ALA A 410 -5.62 4.62 0.51
C ALA A 410 -5.88 5.63 -0.63
N ILE A 411 -4.96 6.55 -0.86
CA ILE A 411 -5.11 7.56 -1.92
C ILE A 411 -4.94 6.93 -3.30
N ILE A 412 -3.88 6.16 -3.50
CA ILE A 412 -3.53 5.58 -4.81
C ILE A 412 -4.51 4.49 -5.24
N GLY A 413 -5.06 3.73 -4.28
CA GLY A 413 -6.13 2.78 -4.58
C GLY A 413 -7.46 3.43 -4.94
N GLY A 414 -7.58 4.75 -4.80
CA GLY A 414 -8.80 5.51 -5.11
C GLY A 414 -9.83 5.48 -3.99
N ALA A 415 -9.45 5.03 -2.79
CA ALA A 415 -10.33 4.91 -1.63
C ALA A 415 -10.52 6.24 -0.89
N THR A 416 -10.08 7.35 -1.48
CA THR A 416 -10.26 8.72 -0.98
C THR A 416 -10.72 9.61 -2.13
N SER A 417 -11.36 10.74 -1.84
CA SER A 417 -11.81 11.70 -2.88
C SER A 417 -10.67 12.52 -3.52
N ILE A 418 -9.42 12.09 -3.33
CA ILE A 418 -8.24 12.72 -3.89
C ILE A 418 -7.97 12.08 -5.26
N GLU A 419 -8.02 12.89 -6.31
CA GLU A 419 -7.66 12.46 -7.65
C GLU A 419 -6.18 12.78 -7.95
N LEU A 420 -5.42 11.73 -8.24
CA LEU A 420 -4.04 11.82 -8.72
C LEU A 420 -3.98 11.57 -10.23
N PRO A 421 -3.12 12.27 -10.98
CA PRO A 421 -2.84 11.93 -12.37
C PRO A 421 -2.38 10.47 -12.52
N SER A 422 -2.82 9.78 -13.56
CA SER A 422 -2.57 8.34 -13.77
C SER A 422 -1.09 7.98 -13.86
N ASN A 423 -0.26 8.86 -14.42
CA ASN A 423 1.20 8.72 -14.42
C ASN A 423 1.76 8.73 -12.99
N CYS A 424 1.30 9.66 -12.14
CA CYS A 424 1.71 9.74 -10.73
C CYS A 424 1.29 8.48 -9.97
N ILE A 425 0.05 8.01 -10.17
CA ILE A 425 -0.45 6.76 -9.57
C ILE A 425 0.47 5.60 -9.93
N THR A 426 0.84 5.44 -11.20
CA THR A 426 1.65 4.30 -11.65
C THR A 426 3.03 4.32 -11.00
N ILE A 427 3.72 5.47 -11.01
CA ILE A 427 5.04 5.62 -10.37
C ILE A 427 4.99 5.30 -8.88
N ILE A 428 3.95 5.77 -8.19
CA ILE A 428 3.84 5.51 -6.76
C ILE A 428 3.47 4.04 -6.52
N ILE A 429 2.67 3.39 -7.39
CA ILE A 429 2.44 1.93 -7.35
C ILE A 429 3.74 1.16 -7.50
N GLU A 430 4.59 1.52 -8.46
CA GLU A 430 5.91 0.91 -8.57
C GLU A 430 6.70 1.07 -7.27
N TRP A 431 6.58 2.24 -6.61
CA TRP A 431 7.37 2.55 -5.40
C TRP A 431 6.92 1.75 -4.19
N ILE A 432 5.61 1.68 -3.98
CA ILE A 432 5.03 0.95 -2.86
C ILE A 432 5.11 -0.56 -3.05
N THR A 433 5.21 -1.07 -4.28
CA THR A 433 5.20 -2.53 -4.55
C THR A 433 6.57 -3.09 -4.93
N GLY A 434 7.51 -2.23 -5.35
CA GLY A 434 8.80 -2.62 -5.92
C GLY A 434 8.67 -3.35 -7.27
N CYS A 435 7.48 -3.37 -7.88
CA CYS A 435 7.21 -4.04 -9.15
C CYS A 435 7.34 -3.04 -10.32
N ILE A 436 7.89 -3.48 -11.46
CA ILE A 436 8.06 -2.65 -12.65
C ILE A 436 6.80 -2.75 -13.52
N ILE A 437 6.20 -1.61 -13.88
CA ILE A 437 5.00 -1.53 -14.71
C ILE A 437 5.39 -1.11 -16.14
N PRO A 438 5.19 -1.96 -17.17
CA PRO A 438 5.61 -1.64 -18.54
C PRO A 438 4.92 -0.39 -19.10
N GLY A 439 5.69 0.46 -19.82
CA GLY A 439 5.16 1.63 -20.54
C GLY A 439 5.50 2.98 -19.92
N HIS A 440 6.09 3.00 -18.73
CA HIS A 440 6.73 4.19 -18.15
C HIS A 440 8.21 4.15 -18.47
N GLY A 441 8.81 5.31 -18.75
CA GLY A 441 10.19 5.45 -19.20
C GLY A 441 11.15 4.69 -18.29
N SER A 442 11.49 3.46 -18.69
CA SER A 442 12.59 2.71 -18.12
C SER A 442 13.84 3.54 -18.41
N GLY A 443 14.24 4.34 -17.42
CA GLY A 443 15.62 4.73 -17.28
C GLY A 443 16.39 3.43 -17.28
N SER A 444 17.05 3.17 -18.41
CA SER A 444 17.79 1.95 -18.74
C SER A 444 18.37 1.36 -17.46
N SER A 445 17.92 0.16 -17.07
CA SER A 445 18.72 -0.69 -16.19
C SER A 445 20.09 -0.75 -16.85
N SER A 446 21.05 -0.01 -16.32
CA SER A 446 22.42 -0.07 -16.78
C SER A 446 22.82 -1.52 -16.69
N SER A 447 23.02 -2.12 -17.87
CA SER A 447 23.44 -3.49 -18.11
C SER A 447 24.07 -4.10 -16.88
N MET A 448 23.42 -5.14 -16.34
CA MET A 448 24.11 -6.09 -15.49
C MET A 448 25.44 -6.42 -16.18
N ILE A 449 26.55 -6.07 -15.54
CA ILE A 449 27.86 -6.57 -15.94
C ILE A 449 27.73 -8.09 -15.79
N PRO A 450 27.91 -8.88 -16.87
CA PRO A 450 27.83 -10.32 -16.74
C PRO A 450 28.87 -10.80 -15.72
N PRO A 451 28.54 -11.77 -14.86
CA PRO A 451 29.50 -12.30 -13.91
C PRO A 451 30.73 -12.83 -14.67
N PRO A 452 31.96 -12.65 -14.15
CA PRO A 452 33.14 -13.18 -14.80
C PRO A 452 32.98 -14.69 -14.95
N SER A 453 33.00 -15.16 -16.19
CA SER A 453 32.94 -16.57 -16.53
C SER A 453 34.08 -17.30 -15.80
N SER A 454 33.73 -18.16 -14.85
CA SER A 454 34.66 -19.07 -14.20
C SER A 454 35.03 -20.19 -15.17
N THR A 455 35.86 -19.91 -16.16
CA THR A 455 36.59 -20.95 -16.88
C THR A 455 37.74 -21.41 -15.99
N ALA A 456 37.58 -22.61 -15.42
CA ALA A 456 38.65 -23.33 -14.74
C ALA A 456 39.88 -23.45 -15.65
N PRO A 457 41.10 -23.19 -15.16
CA PRO A 457 42.30 -23.34 -15.96
C PRO A 457 42.57 -24.83 -16.24
N ALA A 458 42.64 -25.18 -17.52
CA ALA A 458 43.02 -26.50 -17.97
C ALA A 458 44.45 -26.83 -17.53
N ALA A 459 44.61 -27.92 -16.78
CA ALA A 459 45.90 -28.49 -16.45
C ALA A 459 46.63 -28.92 -17.73
N SER A 460 47.81 -28.36 -17.98
CA SER A 460 48.71 -28.79 -19.05
C SER A 460 49.91 -29.52 -18.44
N THR A 461 50.02 -30.81 -18.72
CA THR A 461 51.19 -31.65 -18.43
C THR A 461 52.36 -31.32 -19.37
N PRO A 462 53.63 -31.58 -18.97
CA PRO A 462 54.81 -31.16 -19.71
C PRO A 462 55.23 -32.18 -20.77
N GLY A 463 55.56 -31.72 -21.97
CA GLY A 463 56.10 -32.52 -23.07
C GLY A 463 57.20 -31.78 -23.82
N VAL A 464 58.33 -32.45 -24.00
CA VAL A 464 59.66 -31.94 -24.36
C VAL A 464 59.99 -32.22 -25.85
N SER A 465 60.87 -31.37 -26.41
CA SER A 465 61.77 -31.54 -27.59
C SER A 465 61.39 -30.99 -28.99
N THR A 466 62.27 -30.07 -29.43
CA THR A 466 62.64 -29.44 -30.73
C THR A 466 62.97 -30.43 -31.89
N PRO A 467 63.31 -30.04 -33.17
CA PRO A 467 63.78 -28.72 -33.70
C PRO A 467 63.38 -28.27 -35.15
N VAL A 468 63.67 -26.97 -35.43
CA VAL A 468 64.22 -26.32 -36.66
C VAL A 468 63.43 -26.32 -38.00
N SER A 469 63.16 -25.10 -38.53
CA SER A 469 63.67 -24.56 -39.82
C SER A 469 63.20 -23.11 -40.09
N THR A 470 64.15 -22.22 -40.39
CA THR A 470 64.04 -20.82 -40.90
C THR A 470 63.95 -20.79 -42.44
N PRO A 471 64.00 -19.64 -43.18
CA PRO A 471 63.69 -18.20 -42.92
C PRO A 471 62.81 -17.58 -44.06
N VAL A 472 62.38 -16.31 -43.98
CA VAL A 472 62.57 -15.29 -45.07
C VAL A 472 62.49 -13.87 -44.46
N VAL A 473 63.45 -13.05 -44.90
CA VAL A 473 63.75 -11.65 -44.58
C VAL A 473 63.11 -10.71 -45.61
N SER A 474 62.70 -9.49 -45.23
CA SER A 474 62.90 -8.21 -45.97
C SER A 474 62.34 -7.03 -45.13
N THR A 475 63.15 -6.28 -44.36
CA THR A 475 63.68 -4.93 -44.64
C THR A 475 62.65 -3.95 -45.25
N SER A 476 62.27 -2.85 -44.58
CA SER A 476 63.07 -1.63 -44.44
C SER A 476 62.46 -0.63 -43.43
N ALA A 477 63.33 0.14 -42.76
CA ALA A 477 63.07 1.36 -41.98
C ALA A 477 63.72 2.58 -42.72
N PRO A 478 63.91 3.82 -42.17
CA PRO A 478 63.32 4.53 -41.01
C PRO A 478 63.00 6.06 -41.21
N ALA A 479 62.23 6.65 -40.25
CA ALA A 479 62.31 8.01 -39.60
C ALA A 479 62.34 9.34 -40.44
N PRO A 480 62.30 10.59 -39.87
CA PRO A 480 62.21 11.06 -38.47
C PRO A 480 61.28 12.29 -38.13
N VAL A 481 61.05 12.45 -36.82
CA VAL A 481 60.93 13.60 -35.87
C VAL A 481 60.84 15.09 -36.34
N GLU A 482 59.93 15.86 -35.70
CA GLU A 482 60.07 17.19 -35.00
C GLU A 482 58.71 17.94 -35.01
N SER A 483 58.07 18.41 -33.93
CA SER A 483 58.39 19.28 -32.78
C SER A 483 57.82 20.71 -32.93
N SER A 484 57.05 21.12 -31.92
CA SER A 484 56.81 22.49 -31.43
C SER A 484 55.80 23.43 -32.10
N SER A 485 54.88 23.93 -31.27
CA SER A 485 54.69 25.35 -30.88
C SER A 485 53.29 25.97 -31.03
N VAL A 486 52.89 26.60 -29.92
CA VAL A 486 51.70 27.41 -29.62
C VAL A 486 51.93 28.87 -30.09
N PRO A 487 50.88 29.64 -30.44
CA PRO A 487 50.60 30.91 -29.73
C PRO A 487 49.07 31.14 -29.53
N VAL A 488 48.58 31.53 -28.34
CA VAL A 488 48.46 32.89 -27.76
C VAL A 488 47.59 33.88 -28.57
N TYR A 489 46.53 34.32 -27.87
CA TYR A 489 45.49 35.35 -28.08
C TYR A 489 45.82 36.58 -28.94
N PRO A 490 44.76 37.27 -29.42
CA PRO A 490 44.21 38.42 -28.68
C PRO A 490 42.75 38.26 -28.22
#